data_AF-A0A939XXP6-F1
#
_entry.id   AF-A0A939XXP6-F1
#
_cell.length_a   1.000
_cell.length_b   1.000
_cell.length_c   1.000
_cell.angle_alpha   90.00
_cell.angle_beta   90.00
_cell.angle_gamma   90.00
#
_symmetry.space_group_name_H-M   'P 1'
#
loop_
_entity.id
_entity.type
_entity.pdbx_description
1 polymer ?
#
loop_
_entity_poly.entity_id
_entity_poly.type
_entity_poly.pdbx_seq_one_letter_code
_entity_poly.pdbx_strand_id
1 'polypeptide(L)'
;MPIPFRIRQINTRQFAMFPDLLVNGEGVTVTSEFSFGVNNEVNDISCVTKLTYSQNDKLLLTIEVICFFAIGEEGRRHFVDSGRVEVTFLRYLATIATGTVRGIIHTKTENTALNPVVLPPLNLMEVIKEDFVFKNVG
;
A
#
# COMPACT_ATOMS: atom_id res chain seq x y z
N MET A 1 1.02 -14.18 -19.13
CA MET A 1 1.41 -15.31 -18.26
C MET A 1 0.98 -14.97 -16.84
N PRO A 2 0.27 -15.84 -16.12
CA PRO A 2 -0.09 -15.58 -14.73
C PRO A 2 1.16 -15.66 -13.85
N ILE A 3 1.46 -14.62 -13.08
CA ILE A 3 2.59 -14.62 -12.15
C ILE A 3 2.11 -15.24 -10.83
N PRO A 4 2.62 -16.40 -10.37
CA PRO A 4 2.22 -16.95 -9.09
C PRO A 4 2.79 -16.10 -7.95
N PHE A 5 1.95 -15.70 -7.00
CA PHE A 5 2.39 -14.98 -5.81
C PHE A 5 1.46 -15.21 -4.62
N ARG A 6 1.94 -14.89 -3.42
CA ARG A 6 1.14 -14.89 -2.18
C ARG A 6 1.58 -13.78 -1.25
N ILE A 7 0.66 -13.30 -0.40
CA ILE A 7 1.06 -12.47 0.74
C ILE A 7 1.89 -13.33 1.68
N ARG A 8 3.12 -12.91 1.97
CA ARG A 8 4.01 -13.57 2.93
C ARG A 8 3.92 -12.92 4.30
N GLN A 9 3.86 -11.60 4.36
CA GLN A 9 3.92 -10.85 5.61
C GLN A 9 3.24 -9.48 5.47
N ILE A 10 2.65 -9.01 6.56
CA ILE A 10 2.05 -7.67 6.69
C ILE A 10 2.62 -7.06 7.96
N ASN A 11 3.23 -5.87 7.88
CA ASN A 11 3.66 -5.12 9.06
C ASN A 11 3.06 -3.71 9.05
N THR A 12 2.48 -3.29 10.17
CA THR A 12 2.16 -1.87 10.40
C THR A 12 3.41 -1.19 10.95
N ARG A 13 4.00 -0.27 10.19
CA ARG A 13 5.23 0.44 10.58
C ARG A 13 4.94 1.70 11.38
N GLN A 14 3.85 2.38 11.04
CA GLN A 14 3.41 3.60 11.72
C GLN A 14 1.89 3.61 11.81
N PHE A 15 1.37 4.10 12.93
CA PHE A 15 -0.05 4.39 13.12
C PHE A 15 -0.21 5.48 14.17
N ALA A 16 -0.94 6.53 13.84
CA ALA A 16 -1.41 7.52 14.79
C ALA A 16 -2.79 8.04 14.37
N MET A 17 -3.62 8.41 15.34
CA MET A 17 -4.94 8.98 15.10
C MET A 17 -5.26 10.06 16.14
N PHE A 18 -6.01 11.07 15.70
CA PHE A 18 -6.42 12.23 16.49
C PHE A 18 -7.93 12.46 16.30
N PRO A 19 -8.78 11.55 16.80
CA PRO A 19 -10.22 11.59 16.52
C PRO A 19 -10.91 12.85 17.04
N ASP A 20 -10.39 13.46 18.11
CA ASP A 20 -10.95 14.68 18.70
C ASP A 20 -10.77 15.93 17.80
N LEU A 21 -9.91 15.83 16.79
CA LEU A 21 -9.71 16.91 15.80
C LEU A 21 -10.71 16.85 14.64
N LEU A 22 -11.53 15.80 14.55
CA LEU A 22 -12.55 15.66 13.51
C LEU A 22 -13.66 16.69 13.71
N VAL A 23 -13.93 17.47 12.67
CA VAL A 23 -15.06 18.38 12.57
C VAL A 23 -16.17 17.71 11.76
N ASN A 24 -17.30 17.46 12.42
CA ASN A 24 -18.46 16.83 11.81
C ASN A 24 -19.07 17.69 10.70
N GLY A 25 -19.43 17.06 9.58
CA GLY A 25 -20.07 17.74 8.44
C GLY A 25 -19.10 18.31 7.42
N GLU A 26 -17.79 18.28 7.70
CA GLU A 26 -16.76 18.76 6.78
C GLU A 26 -16.02 17.60 6.09
N GLY A 27 -15.47 17.87 4.90
CA GLY A 27 -14.77 16.85 4.11
C GLY A 27 -13.44 16.43 4.72
N VAL A 28 -13.09 15.16 4.56
CA VAL A 28 -11.76 14.63 4.89
C VAL A 28 -10.99 14.39 3.60
N THR A 29 -9.80 14.97 3.50
CA THR A 29 -8.87 14.69 2.42
C THR A 29 -8.03 13.47 2.77
N VAL A 30 -7.93 12.52 1.83
CA VAL A 30 -7.05 11.36 1.97
C VAL A 30 -5.93 11.46 0.94
N THR A 31 -4.69 11.50 1.42
CA THR A 31 -3.50 11.40 0.58
C THR A 31 -2.95 9.99 0.65
N SER A 32 -2.56 9.43 -0.49
CA SER A 32 -1.98 8.09 -0.60
C SER A 32 -0.64 8.09 -1.30
N GLU A 33 0.35 7.45 -0.70
CA GLU A 33 1.66 7.23 -1.28
C GLU A 33 1.94 5.73 -1.34
N PHE A 34 2.50 5.27 -2.46
CA PHE A 34 2.91 3.88 -2.64
C PHE A 34 4.39 3.82 -2.99
N SER A 35 5.10 2.84 -2.45
CA SER A 35 6.50 2.58 -2.78
C SER A 35 6.75 1.09 -2.88
N PHE A 36 7.61 0.70 -3.81
CA PHE A 36 7.92 -0.70 -4.08
C PHE A 36 9.38 -1.01 -3.83
N GLY A 37 9.65 -2.28 -3.55
CA GLY A 37 11.00 -2.80 -3.36
C GLY A 37 11.07 -4.27 -3.72
N VAL A 38 12.27 -4.73 -4.06
CA VAL A 38 12.59 -6.15 -4.26
C VAL A 38 13.78 -6.50 -3.38
N ASN A 39 13.88 -7.75 -2.94
CA ASN A 39 15.13 -8.28 -2.40
C ASN A 39 16.10 -8.68 -3.53
N ASN A 40 17.36 -8.94 -3.20
CA ASN A 40 18.43 -9.19 -4.18
C ASN A 40 18.13 -10.30 -5.20
N GLU A 41 17.29 -11.27 -4.85
CA GLU A 41 16.91 -12.40 -5.72
C GLU A 41 15.51 -12.28 -6.32
N VAL A 42 14.78 -11.18 -6.03
CA VAL A 42 13.38 -10.96 -6.42
C VAL A 42 12.44 -12.08 -5.94
N ASN A 43 12.80 -12.75 -4.84
CA ASN A 43 11.92 -13.72 -4.16
C ASN A 43 10.73 -13.01 -3.52
N ASP A 44 10.91 -11.74 -3.14
CA ASP A 44 9.90 -10.92 -2.51
C ASP A 44 9.79 -9.56 -3.19
N ILE A 45 8.55 -9.14 -3.44
CA ILE A 45 8.20 -7.75 -3.75
C ILE A 45 7.52 -7.15 -2.52
N SER A 46 8.01 -6.02 -2.03
CA SER A 46 7.34 -5.24 -0.99
C SER A 46 6.51 -4.11 -1.59
N CYS A 47 5.31 -3.90 -1.07
CA CYS A 47 4.48 -2.72 -1.31
C CYS A 47 4.30 -1.97 0.01
N VAL A 48 4.85 -0.77 0.10
CA VAL A 48 4.61 0.16 1.21
C VAL A 48 3.46 1.07 0.82
N THR A 49 2.41 1.08 1.62
CA THR A 49 1.26 1.95 1.48
C THR A 49 1.22 2.90 2.67
N LYS A 50 1.31 4.20 2.39
CA LYS A 50 1.18 5.26 3.39
C LYS A 50 -0.07 6.07 3.09
N LEU A 51 -0.89 6.28 4.11
CA LEU A 51 -2.12 7.05 4.02
C LEU A 51 -2.12 8.14 5.09
N THR A 52 -2.58 9.32 4.69
CA THR A 52 -2.77 10.46 5.58
C THR A 52 -4.17 11.04 5.39
N TYR A 53 -4.90 11.15 6.49
CA TYR A 53 -6.23 11.74 6.54
C TYR A 53 -6.07 13.12 7.18
N SER A 54 -6.54 14.15 6.49
CA SER A 54 -6.45 15.53 6.95
C SER A 54 -7.75 16.28 6.75
N GLN A 55 -8.00 17.25 7.62
CA GLN A 55 -9.13 18.17 7.53
C GLN A 55 -8.68 19.53 8.07
N ASN A 56 -8.93 20.61 7.33
CA ASN A 56 -8.50 21.97 7.69
C ASN A 56 -7.03 22.03 8.14
N ASP A 57 -6.15 21.40 7.36
CA ASP A 57 -4.71 21.26 7.62
C ASP A 57 -4.32 20.54 8.93
N LYS A 58 -5.30 19.94 9.64
CA LYS A 58 -5.05 19.09 10.81
C LYS A 58 -4.94 17.64 10.40
N LEU A 59 -3.94 16.96 10.97
CA LEU A 59 -3.77 15.52 10.84
C LEU A 59 -4.82 14.78 11.68
N LEU A 60 -5.65 13.97 11.04
CA LEU A 60 -6.64 13.12 11.70
C LEU A 60 -6.13 11.69 11.89
N LEU A 61 -5.46 11.14 10.88
CA LEU A 61 -4.91 9.79 10.91
C LEU A 61 -3.71 9.70 9.98
N THR A 62 -2.67 8.99 10.41
CA THR A 62 -1.59 8.55 9.52
C THR A 62 -1.29 7.08 9.78
N ILE A 63 -1.04 6.34 8.70
CA ILE A 63 -0.70 4.92 8.77
C ILE A 63 0.27 4.58 7.65
N GLU A 64 1.26 3.75 7.98
CA GLU A 64 2.18 3.13 7.03
C GLU A 64 2.16 1.62 7.23
N VAL A 65 1.80 0.89 6.18
CA VAL A 65 1.78 -0.58 6.15
C VAL A 65 2.68 -1.07 5.03
N ILE A 66 3.46 -2.10 5.30
CA ILE A 66 4.23 -2.82 4.29
C ILE A 66 3.66 -4.24 4.13
N CYS A 67 3.33 -4.60 2.91
CA CYS A 67 2.96 -5.95 2.51
C CYS A 67 4.11 -6.56 1.71
N PHE A 68 4.55 -7.75 2.10
CA PHE A 68 5.53 -8.53 1.36
C PHE A 68 4.82 -9.63 0.59
N PHE A 69 5.14 -9.74 -0.70
CA PHE A 69 4.59 -10.73 -1.61
C PHE A 69 5.69 -11.67 -2.06
N ALA A 70 5.57 -12.94 -1.69
CA ALA A 70 6.48 -13.97 -2.18
C ALA A 70 6.10 -14.33 -3.62
N ILE A 71 7.09 -14.32 -4.51
CA ILE A 71 6.92 -14.54 -5.95
C ILE A 71 7.36 -15.97 -6.31
N GLY A 72 6.55 -16.66 -7.10
CA GLY A 72 6.88 -17.99 -7.62
C GLY A 72 8.03 -17.93 -8.63
N GLU A 73 8.71 -19.07 -8.81
CA GLU A 73 9.92 -19.18 -9.64
C GLU A 73 9.76 -18.61 -11.05
N GLU A 74 8.62 -18.87 -11.69
CA GLU A 74 8.29 -18.38 -13.03
C GLU A 74 8.25 -16.85 -13.10
N GLY A 75 7.58 -16.20 -12.13
CA GLY A 75 7.55 -14.74 -12.02
C GLY A 75 8.92 -14.16 -11.69
N ARG A 76 9.66 -14.81 -10.78
CA ARG A 76 11.00 -14.38 -10.39
C ARG A 76 11.94 -14.35 -11.59
N ARG A 77 11.99 -15.44 -12.39
CA ARG A 77 12.78 -15.49 -13.63
C ARG A 77 12.41 -14.35 -14.58
N HIS A 78 11.11 -14.17 -14.82
CA HIS A 78 10.60 -13.12 -15.68
C HIS A 78 11.07 -11.71 -15.25
N PHE A 79 10.96 -11.38 -13.96
CA PHE A 79 11.39 -10.08 -13.45
C PHE A 79 12.91 -9.89 -13.45
N VAL A 80 13.68 -10.94 -13.14
CA VAL A 80 15.15 -10.90 -13.18
C VAL A 80 15.65 -10.69 -14.61
N ASP A 81 15.06 -11.40 -15.58
CA ASP A 81 15.42 -11.30 -17.00
C ASP A 81 15.05 -9.91 -17.57
N SER A 82 13.92 -9.34 -17.13
CA SER A 82 13.46 -8.02 -17.59
C SER A 82 14.11 -6.83 -16.87
N GLY A 83 14.68 -7.06 -15.68
CA GLY A 83 15.22 -6.03 -14.79
C GLY A 83 14.16 -5.09 -14.21
N ARG A 84 12.88 -5.47 -14.26
CA ARG A 84 11.77 -4.64 -13.78
C ARG A 84 10.54 -5.45 -13.36
N VAL A 85 9.69 -4.83 -12.55
CA VAL A 85 8.34 -5.29 -12.28
C VAL A 85 7.36 -4.38 -13.01
N GLU A 86 6.50 -4.95 -13.86
CA GLU A 86 5.56 -4.18 -14.66
C GLU A 86 4.53 -3.43 -13.79
N VAL A 87 4.22 -2.20 -14.19
CA VAL A 87 3.25 -1.32 -13.54
C VAL A 87 1.90 -2.01 -13.31
N THR A 88 1.48 -2.87 -14.25
CA THR A 88 0.24 -3.65 -14.12
C THR A 88 0.28 -4.60 -12.93
N PHE A 89 1.41 -5.29 -12.72
CA PHE A 89 1.58 -6.19 -11.58
C PHE A 89 1.70 -5.40 -10.27
N LEU A 90 2.42 -4.28 -10.27
CA LEU A 90 2.50 -3.37 -9.11
C LEU A 90 1.12 -2.87 -8.66
N ARG A 91 0.25 -2.51 -9.61
CA ARG A 91 -1.14 -2.11 -9.32
C ARG A 91 -1.97 -3.25 -8.72
N TYR A 92 -1.77 -4.49 -9.14
CA TYR A 92 -2.39 -5.65 -8.49
C TYR A 92 -1.94 -5.79 -7.03
N LEU A 93 -0.64 -5.71 -6.77
CA LEU A 93 -0.11 -5.79 -5.40
C LEU A 93 -0.61 -4.64 -4.53
N ALA A 94 -0.64 -3.41 -5.06
CA ALA A 94 -1.18 -2.23 -4.38
C ALA A 94 -2.69 -2.31 -4.14
N THR A 95 -3.46 -2.97 -5.02
CA THR A 95 -4.90 -3.23 -4.79
C THR A 95 -5.09 -4.08 -3.54
N ILE A 96 -4.29 -5.13 -3.40
CA ILE A 96 -4.31 -6.01 -2.23
C ILE A 96 -3.87 -5.24 -0.98
N ALA A 97 -2.76 -4.50 -1.06
CA ALA A 97 -2.26 -3.69 0.05
C ALA A 97 -3.27 -2.61 0.50
N THR A 98 -4.02 -2.03 -0.45
CA THR A 98 -5.11 -1.09 -0.17
C THR A 98 -6.24 -1.76 0.62
N GLY A 99 -6.62 -2.99 0.26
CA GLY A 99 -7.58 -3.79 1.03
C GLY A 99 -7.08 -4.10 2.44
N THR A 100 -5.81 -4.49 2.56
CA THR A 100 -5.16 -4.77 3.84
C THR A 100 -5.15 -3.55 4.76
N VAL A 101 -4.68 -2.39 4.27
CA VAL A 101 -4.63 -1.16 5.09
C VAL A 101 -6.03 -0.66 5.44
N ARG A 102 -7.03 -0.81 4.55
CA ARG A 102 -8.43 -0.51 4.87
C ARG A 102 -8.93 -1.32 6.06
N GLY A 103 -8.65 -2.62 6.08
CA GLY A 103 -9.01 -3.51 7.20
C GLY A 103 -8.33 -3.08 8.51
N ILE A 104 -7.04 -2.75 8.46
CA ILE A 104 -6.29 -2.28 9.63
C ILE A 104 -6.86 -0.96 10.16
N ILE A 105 -7.17 0.00 9.27
CA ILE A 105 -7.80 1.27 9.65
C ILE A 105 -9.16 1.01 10.30
N HIS A 106 -10.00 0.16 9.69
CA HIS A 106 -11.32 -0.17 10.24
C HIS A 106 -11.21 -0.68 11.67
N THR A 107 -10.40 -1.72 11.91
CA THR A 107 -10.23 -2.31 13.25
C THR A 107 -9.60 -1.33 14.24
N LYS A 108 -8.58 -0.55 13.83
CA LYS A 108 -7.89 0.37 14.76
C LYS A 108 -8.70 1.61 15.11
N THR A 109 -9.69 1.96 14.29
CA THR A 109 -10.54 3.13 14.52
C THR A 109 -11.86 2.78 15.20
N GLU A 110 -12.13 1.50 15.48
CA GLU A 110 -13.33 1.08 16.22
C GLU A 110 -13.51 1.89 17.50
N ASN A 111 -14.76 2.24 17.80
CA ASN A 111 -15.14 3.06 18.96
C ASN A 111 -14.55 4.49 18.96
N THR A 112 -14.07 4.99 17.82
CA THR A 112 -13.62 6.39 17.65
C THR A 112 -14.49 7.14 16.65
N ALA A 113 -14.45 8.48 16.71
CA ALA A 113 -15.13 9.34 15.74
C ALA A 113 -14.64 9.14 14.28
N LEU A 114 -13.46 8.53 14.08
CA LEU A 114 -12.89 8.27 12.76
C LEU A 114 -13.36 6.95 12.14
N ASN A 115 -14.02 6.05 12.89
CA ASN A 115 -14.48 4.76 12.34
C ASN A 115 -15.39 4.89 11.09
N PRO A 116 -16.32 5.87 11.04
CA PRO A 116 -17.16 6.06 9.85
C PRO A 116 -16.40 6.63 8.65
N VAL A 117 -15.19 7.16 8.84
CA VAL A 117 -14.35 7.73 7.76
C VAL A 117 -13.62 6.59 7.05
N VAL A 118 -14.37 5.82 6.27
CA VAL A 118 -13.86 4.64 5.55
C VAL A 118 -12.91 5.07 4.42
N LEU A 119 -11.77 4.38 4.28
CA LEU A 119 -10.86 4.57 3.15
C LEU A 119 -11.59 4.35 1.82
N PRO A 120 -11.76 5.38 0.97
CA PRO A 120 -12.40 5.21 -0.33
C PRO A 120 -11.59 4.30 -1.26
N PRO A 121 -12.16 3.86 -2.39
CA PRO A 121 -11.38 3.29 -3.47
C PRO A 121 -10.28 4.28 -3.92
N LEU A 122 -9.06 3.78 -4.16
CA LEU A 122 -7.95 4.57 -4.65
C LEU A 122 -7.75 4.31 -6.14
N ASN A 123 -7.57 5.38 -6.93
CA ASN A 123 -7.28 5.24 -8.35
C ASN A 123 -5.79 4.91 -8.59
N LEU A 124 -5.44 3.64 -8.49
CA LEU A 124 -4.05 3.17 -8.63
C LEU A 124 -3.46 3.41 -10.02
N MET A 125 -4.29 3.63 -11.04
CA MET A 125 -3.83 3.99 -12.39
C MET A 125 -3.20 5.39 -12.41
N GLU A 126 -3.73 6.30 -11.61
CA GLU A 126 -3.22 7.67 -11.47
C GLU A 126 -2.04 7.75 -10.49
N VAL A 127 -1.99 6.86 -9.49
CA VAL A 127 -0.95 6.89 -8.45
C VAL A 127 0.31 6.14 -8.87
N ILE A 128 0.16 4.98 -9.54
CA ILE A 128 1.28 4.12 -9.93
C ILE A 128 1.35 4.11 -11.44
N LYS A 129 2.25 4.91 -12.02
CA LYS A 129 2.30 5.19 -13.47
C LYS A 129 3.39 4.43 -14.23
N GLU A 130 4.42 3.99 -13.53
CA GLU A 130 5.65 3.47 -14.14
C GLU A 130 6.01 2.09 -13.57
N ASP A 131 6.81 1.36 -14.35
CA ASP A 131 7.40 0.09 -13.92
C ASP A 131 8.40 0.34 -12.77
N PHE A 132 8.57 -0.65 -11.90
CA PHE A 132 9.60 -0.60 -10.87
C PHE A 132 10.89 -1.23 -11.42
N VAL A 133 11.86 -0.38 -11.74
CA VAL A 133 13.17 -0.80 -12.26
C VAL A 133 14.12 -1.03 -11.10
N PHE A 134 14.82 -2.17 -11.12
CA PHE A 134 15.83 -2.51 -10.12
C PHE A 134 17.13 -2.95 -10.80
N LYS A 135 18.27 -2.69 -10.15
CA LYS A 135 19.56 -3.18 -10.65
C LYS A 135 19.73 -4.63 -10.21
N ASN A 136 20.09 -5.51 -11.15
CA ASN A 136 20.58 -6.84 -10.80
C ASN A 136 21.81 -6.67 -9.90
N VAL A 137 21.70 -7.12 -8.65
CA VAL A 137 22.86 -7.33 -7.78
C VAL A 137 23.33 -8.74 -8.10
N GLY A 138 24.26 -8.82 -9.05
CA GLY A 138 24.93 -10.07 -9.42
C GLY A 138 25.75 -10.65 -8.27
#